data_AF-A0AAV3T829-F1
#
_entry.id   AF-A0AAV3T829-F1
#
_cell.length_a   1.000
_cell.length_b   1.000
_cell.length_c   1.000
_cell.angle_alpha   90.00
_cell.angle_beta   90.00
_cell.angle_gamma   90.00
#
_symmetry.space_group_name_H-M   'P 1'
#
loop_
_entity.id
_entity.type
_entity.pdbx_description
1 polymer ?
#
loop_
_entity_poly.entity_id
_entity_poly.type
_entity_poly.pdbx_seq_one_letter_code
_entity_poly.pdbx_strand_id
1 'polypeptide(L)'
;MLIFKYDRAATVDVTTERECLDALREAADLLGESPTKAQYERLDVTPSSSTIVRHLGGWNAAKERAGLETANSRGSRLDPKPDDVEIPEDVEWSNLSADQRWHYRHVETNRERTLTRRAANRAWLYEYKHFNCECERCGEETPACLDFHHPDHVEKEMEVGKMVTYGYSRERLLDEIEKCVVLCANCHRKEHYPIPDGVEIPEEQIRETDLCQ
;
A
#
# COMPACT_ATOMS: atom_id res chain seq x y z
N MET A 1 23.97 -30.75 -43.39
CA MET A 1 23.07 -31.10 -42.26
C MET A 1 22.34 -29.82 -41.88
N LEU A 2 21.22 -29.55 -42.55
CA LEU A 2 20.53 -28.27 -42.50
C LEU A 2 19.45 -28.27 -41.42
N ILE A 3 19.43 -27.16 -40.71
CA ILE A 3 18.63 -26.79 -39.56
C ILE A 3 17.14 -26.88 -39.91
N PHE A 4 16.39 -27.80 -39.27
CA PHE A 4 14.94 -27.79 -39.31
C PHE A 4 14.42 -26.65 -38.44
N LYS A 5 14.02 -25.57 -39.10
CA LYS A 5 13.26 -24.48 -38.48
C LYS A 5 11.89 -25.00 -38.10
N TYR A 6 11.51 -24.63 -36.88
CA TYR A 6 10.17 -24.65 -36.32
C TYR A 6 9.06 -24.49 -37.36
N ASP A 7 8.08 -25.38 -37.32
CA ASP A 7 6.71 -25.01 -37.65
C ASP A 7 5.78 -25.47 -36.53
N ARG A 8 5.25 -24.48 -35.82
CA ARG A 8 4.40 -24.61 -34.64
C ARG A 8 2.97 -24.48 -35.13
N ALA A 9 2.49 -25.50 -35.84
CA ALA A 9 1.11 -25.55 -36.29
C ALA A 9 0.19 -25.91 -35.12
N ALA A 10 -0.43 -24.88 -34.54
CA ALA A 10 -1.53 -25.03 -33.62
C ALA A 10 -2.69 -25.74 -34.35
N THR A 11 -2.95 -27.00 -33.98
CA THR A 11 -4.22 -27.65 -34.28
C THR A 11 -5.30 -26.88 -33.52
N VAL A 12 -6.11 -26.12 -34.25
CA VAL A 12 -7.33 -25.53 -33.72
C VAL A 12 -8.21 -26.71 -33.30
N ASP A 13 -8.28 -26.98 -32.00
CA ASP A 13 -9.19 -27.95 -31.43
C ASP A 13 -10.62 -27.47 -31.73
N VAL A 14 -11.22 -28.01 -32.79
CA VAL A 14 -12.61 -27.72 -33.19
C VAL A 14 -13.54 -28.54 -32.29
N THR A 15 -13.40 -28.35 -30.99
CA THR A 15 -14.30 -28.95 -30.02
C THR A 15 -15.69 -28.34 -30.22
N THR A 16 -16.65 -29.21 -30.47
CA THR A 16 -18.06 -28.84 -30.59
C THR A 16 -18.71 -28.76 -29.22
N GLU A 17 -19.82 -28.04 -29.16
CA GLU A 17 -20.64 -27.95 -27.96
C GLU A 17 -21.08 -29.34 -27.47
N ARG A 18 -21.43 -30.22 -28.41
CA ARG A 18 -21.84 -31.61 -28.12
C ARG A 18 -20.72 -32.40 -27.44
N GLU A 19 -19.49 -32.30 -27.95
CA GLU A 19 -18.32 -32.98 -27.35
C GLU A 19 -18.04 -32.48 -25.92
N CYS A 20 -18.26 -31.19 -25.64
CA CYS A 20 -18.15 -30.65 -24.29
C CYS A 20 -19.21 -31.22 -23.34
N LEU A 21 -20.44 -31.46 -23.81
CA LEU A 21 -21.53 -32.03 -23.01
C LEU A 21 -21.35 -33.54 -22.79
N ASP A 22 -20.90 -34.26 -23.81
CA ASP A 22 -20.68 -35.71 -23.73
C ASP A 22 -19.52 -36.04 -22.79
N ALA A 23 -18.43 -35.27 -22.83
CA ALA A 23 -17.33 -35.41 -21.89
C ALA A 23 -17.74 -35.17 -20.42
N LEU A 24 -18.68 -34.24 -20.17
CA LEU A 24 -19.22 -34.04 -18.82
C LEU A 24 -20.05 -35.24 -18.34
N ARG A 25 -20.81 -35.87 -19.24
CA ARG A 25 -21.60 -37.08 -18.93
C ARG A 25 -20.70 -38.27 -18.68
N GLU A 26 -19.69 -38.47 -19.53
CA GLU A 26 -18.67 -39.51 -19.34
C GLU A 26 -17.95 -39.35 -17.99
N ALA A 27 -17.54 -38.12 -17.65
CA ALA A 27 -16.95 -37.85 -16.35
C ALA A 27 -17.90 -38.14 -15.18
N ALA A 28 -19.21 -37.91 -15.34
CA ALA A 28 -20.20 -38.25 -14.33
C ALA A 28 -20.39 -39.77 -14.18
N ASP A 29 -20.41 -40.50 -15.30
CA ASP A 29 -20.51 -41.96 -15.31
C ASP A 29 -19.29 -42.61 -14.64
N LEU A 30 -18.09 -42.08 -14.90
CA LEU A 30 -16.84 -42.55 -14.30
C LEU A 30 -16.78 -42.34 -12.78
N LEU A 31 -17.37 -41.24 -12.29
CA LEU A 31 -17.37 -40.89 -10.87
C LEU A 31 -18.60 -41.44 -10.12
N GLY A 32 -19.64 -41.85 -10.84
CA GLY A 32 -20.94 -42.21 -10.28
C GLY A 32 -21.70 -41.03 -9.66
N GLU A 33 -21.22 -39.80 -9.87
CA GLU A 33 -21.79 -38.56 -9.34
C GLU A 33 -21.48 -37.38 -10.27
N SER A 34 -22.17 -36.26 -10.06
CA SER A 34 -21.99 -35.05 -10.86
C SER A 34 -20.62 -34.39 -10.59
N PRO A 35 -19.70 -34.28 -11.58
CA PRO A 35 -18.32 -33.88 -11.34
C PRO A 35 -18.20 -32.44 -10.84
N THR A 36 -17.35 -32.20 -9.84
CA THR A 36 -16.75 -30.88 -9.60
C THR A 36 -15.67 -30.59 -10.66
N LYS A 37 -15.34 -29.31 -10.88
CA LYS A 37 -14.28 -28.94 -11.84
C LYS A 37 -12.95 -29.63 -11.50
N ALA A 38 -12.60 -29.68 -10.22
CA ALA A 38 -11.39 -30.33 -9.74
C ALA A 38 -11.42 -31.87 -9.83
N GLN A 39 -12.59 -32.51 -9.74
CA GLN A 39 -12.71 -33.94 -10.02
C GLN A 39 -12.53 -34.22 -11.53
N TYR A 40 -13.18 -33.43 -12.38
CA TYR A 40 -13.07 -33.56 -13.84
C TYR A 40 -11.62 -33.42 -14.31
N GLU A 41 -10.87 -32.44 -13.81
CA GLU A 41 -9.45 -32.23 -14.19
C GLU A 41 -8.50 -33.36 -13.75
N ARG A 42 -8.93 -34.24 -12.85
CA ARG A 42 -8.18 -35.43 -12.44
C ARG A 42 -8.51 -36.65 -13.29
N LEU A 43 -9.55 -36.59 -14.11
CA LEU A 43 -9.89 -37.62 -15.07
C LEU A 43 -9.12 -37.35 -16.37
N ASP A 44 -8.70 -38.43 -17.05
CA ASP A 44 -8.10 -38.34 -18.38
C ASP A 44 -9.19 -38.24 -19.46
N VAL A 45 -10.10 -37.27 -19.31
CA VAL A 45 -11.24 -37.02 -20.19
C VAL A 45 -10.96 -35.76 -21.00
N THR A 46 -11.24 -35.83 -22.30
CA THR A 46 -11.08 -34.70 -23.23
C THR A 46 -12.46 -34.27 -23.74
N PRO A 47 -12.73 -32.96 -23.94
CA PRO A 47 -11.82 -31.81 -23.92
C PRO A 47 -11.53 -31.25 -22.51
N SER A 48 -10.57 -30.32 -22.39
CA SER A 48 -10.19 -29.72 -21.09
C SER A 48 -11.35 -28.96 -20.42
N SER A 49 -11.30 -28.84 -19.09
CA SER A 49 -12.28 -28.05 -18.32
C SER A 49 -12.39 -26.59 -18.82
N SER A 50 -11.28 -26.02 -19.27
CA SER A 50 -11.20 -24.66 -19.82
C SER A 50 -11.87 -24.55 -21.19
N THR A 51 -11.74 -25.59 -22.03
CA THR A 51 -12.45 -25.69 -23.31
C THR A 51 -13.96 -25.72 -23.08
N ILE A 52 -14.42 -26.58 -22.16
CA ILE A 52 -15.84 -26.69 -21.78
C ILE A 52 -16.41 -25.35 -21.33
N VAL A 53 -15.71 -24.65 -20.42
CA VAL A 53 -16.15 -23.32 -19.94
C VAL A 53 -16.24 -22.30 -21.08
N ARG A 54 -15.27 -22.30 -22.00
CA ARG A 54 -15.25 -21.37 -23.15
C ARG A 54 -16.42 -21.60 -24.11
N HIS A 55 -16.76 -22.86 -24.39
CA HIS A 55 -17.84 -23.20 -25.32
C HIS A 55 -19.25 -23.11 -24.68
N LEU A 56 -19.36 -23.37 -23.38
CA LEU A 56 -20.65 -23.47 -22.68
C LEU A 56 -20.96 -22.32 -21.72
N GLY A 57 -20.10 -21.31 -21.64
CA GLY A 57 -20.36 -20.06 -20.90
C GLY A 57 -20.23 -20.16 -19.38
N GLY A 58 -19.67 -21.26 -18.87
CA GLY A 58 -19.46 -21.47 -17.43
C GLY A 58 -19.56 -22.94 -17.03
N TRP A 59 -18.93 -23.32 -15.91
CA TRP A 59 -18.91 -24.71 -15.45
C TRP A 59 -20.30 -25.20 -15.01
N ASN A 60 -21.02 -24.40 -14.23
CA ASN A 60 -22.38 -24.75 -13.80
C ASN A 60 -23.37 -24.72 -14.98
N ALA A 61 -23.23 -23.76 -15.91
CA ALA A 61 -24.02 -23.72 -17.14
C ALA A 61 -23.78 -24.99 -17.99
N ALA A 62 -22.53 -25.45 -18.10
CA ALA A 62 -22.19 -26.67 -18.80
C ALA A 62 -22.82 -27.91 -18.16
N LYS A 63 -22.75 -28.03 -16.83
CA LYS A 63 -23.37 -29.13 -16.07
C LYS A 63 -24.90 -29.14 -16.21
N GLU A 64 -25.55 -27.98 -16.11
CA GLU A 64 -27.00 -27.84 -16.31
C GLU A 64 -27.41 -28.32 -17.71
N ARG A 65 -26.70 -27.87 -18.74
CA ARG A 65 -26.94 -28.29 -20.13
C ARG A 65 -26.65 -29.77 -20.38
N ALA A 66 -25.75 -30.37 -19.61
CA ALA A 66 -25.45 -31.80 -19.66
C ALA A 66 -26.49 -32.66 -18.92
N GLY A 67 -27.38 -32.04 -18.13
CA GLY A 67 -28.36 -32.72 -17.27
C GLY A 67 -27.80 -33.15 -15.91
N LEU A 68 -26.71 -32.53 -15.47
CA LEU A 68 -25.96 -32.88 -14.27
C LEU A 68 -26.22 -31.89 -13.13
N GLU A 69 -26.29 -32.38 -11.88
CA GLU A 69 -26.55 -31.53 -10.71
C GLU A 69 -25.49 -30.45 -10.52
N THR A 70 -25.87 -29.17 -10.40
CA THR A 70 -24.93 -28.07 -10.19
C THR A 70 -24.67 -27.84 -8.70
N ALA A 71 -23.40 -27.59 -8.36
CA ALA A 71 -23.04 -27.06 -7.06
C ALA A 71 -22.94 -25.54 -7.19
N ASN A 72 -24.03 -24.84 -6.89
CA ASN A 72 -23.92 -23.41 -6.63
C ASN A 72 -23.06 -23.22 -5.37
N SER A 73 -22.22 -22.17 -5.34
CA SER A 73 -21.55 -21.78 -4.11
C SER A 73 -22.62 -21.40 -3.07
N ARG A 74 -23.08 -22.38 -2.30
CA ARG A 74 -24.00 -22.18 -1.18
C ARG A 74 -23.18 -21.75 0.02
N GLY A 75 -22.72 -20.51 0.01
CA GLY A 75 -21.93 -19.97 1.10
C GLY A 75 -21.59 -18.50 0.88
N SER A 76 -21.67 -17.74 1.96
CA SER A 76 -21.00 -16.45 2.03
C SER A 76 -19.51 -16.67 1.82
N ARG A 77 -18.88 -15.92 0.92
CA ARG A 77 -17.41 -15.88 0.80
C ARG A 77 -16.76 -15.06 1.93
N LEU A 78 -17.56 -14.66 2.93
CA LEU A 78 -17.08 -13.94 4.10
C LEU A 78 -16.54 -14.94 5.11
N ASP A 79 -15.22 -14.88 5.33
CA ASP A 79 -14.61 -15.58 6.44
C ASP A 79 -15.18 -15.05 7.78
N PRO A 80 -15.38 -15.92 8.77
CA PRO A 80 -15.81 -15.49 10.11
C PRO A 80 -14.80 -14.53 10.73
N LYS A 81 -15.25 -13.73 11.70
CA LYS A 81 -14.37 -12.83 12.46
C LYS A 81 -13.35 -13.69 13.22
N PRO A 82 -12.03 -13.43 13.08
CA PRO A 82 -11.03 -14.06 13.94
C PRO A 82 -11.27 -13.75 15.43
N ASP A 83 -10.96 -14.70 16.31
CA ASP A 83 -11.20 -14.56 17.76
C ASP A 83 -10.34 -13.46 18.40
N ASP A 84 -9.13 -13.27 17.87
CA ASP A 84 -8.12 -12.30 18.29
C ASP A 84 -8.38 -10.86 17.83
N VAL A 85 -9.40 -10.64 16.99
CA VAL A 85 -9.74 -9.32 16.46
C VAL A 85 -10.89 -8.70 17.24
N GLU A 86 -10.61 -7.65 18.00
CA GLU A 86 -11.62 -6.85 18.70
C GLU A 86 -12.27 -5.84 17.74
N ILE A 87 -13.61 -5.79 17.72
CA ILE A 87 -14.40 -4.79 16.99
C ILE A 87 -15.41 -4.16 17.96
N PRO A 88 -15.82 -2.88 17.77
CA PRO A 88 -16.84 -2.24 18.58
C PRO A 88 -18.17 -3.01 18.59
N GLU A 89 -18.91 -2.96 19.70
CA GLU A 89 -20.18 -3.70 19.87
C GLU A 89 -21.27 -3.29 18.86
N ASP A 90 -21.22 -2.06 18.36
CA ASP A 90 -22.14 -1.52 17.35
C ASP A 90 -21.74 -1.88 15.91
N VAL A 91 -20.64 -2.63 15.73
CA VAL A 91 -20.08 -3.00 14.42
C VAL A 91 -20.22 -4.50 14.16
N GLU A 92 -20.96 -4.83 13.11
CA GLU A 92 -21.15 -6.21 12.62
C GLU A 92 -20.06 -6.57 11.59
N TRP A 93 -19.28 -7.62 11.86
CA TRP A 93 -18.20 -8.11 10.95
C TRP A 93 -18.67 -8.41 9.53
N SER A 94 -19.89 -8.94 9.42
CA SER A 94 -20.56 -9.30 8.17
C SER A 94 -20.84 -8.06 7.31
N ASN A 95 -21.12 -6.92 7.94
CA ASN A 95 -21.47 -5.65 7.30
C ASN A 95 -20.26 -4.80 6.91
N LEU A 96 -19.06 -5.17 7.36
CA LEU A 96 -17.83 -4.47 7.00
C LEU A 96 -17.48 -4.65 5.52
N SER A 97 -16.77 -3.69 4.95
CA SER A 97 -16.08 -3.87 3.67
C SER A 97 -14.86 -4.78 3.83
N ALA A 98 -14.31 -5.26 2.71
CA ALA A 98 -13.07 -6.03 2.73
C ALA A 98 -11.91 -5.23 3.36
N ASP A 99 -11.84 -3.92 3.06
CA ASP A 99 -10.81 -3.02 3.58
C ASP A 99 -10.98 -2.75 5.08
N GLN A 100 -12.21 -2.57 5.55
CA GLN A 100 -12.48 -2.41 6.98
C GLN A 100 -12.10 -3.67 7.76
N ARG A 101 -12.46 -4.86 7.26
CA ARG A 101 -11.99 -6.13 7.85
C ARG A 101 -10.48 -6.26 7.83
N TRP A 102 -9.82 -5.83 6.76
CA TRP A 102 -8.37 -5.79 6.69
C TRP A 102 -7.78 -4.85 7.75
N HIS A 103 -8.37 -3.67 7.94
CA HIS A 103 -7.93 -2.72 8.95
C HIS A 103 -7.99 -3.32 10.35
N TYR A 104 -9.14 -3.89 10.75
CA TYR A 104 -9.30 -4.52 12.07
C TYR A 104 -8.33 -5.68 12.29
N ARG A 105 -8.06 -6.51 11.27
CA ARG A 105 -7.07 -7.61 11.37
C ARG A 105 -5.63 -7.14 11.56
N HIS A 106 -5.30 -5.93 11.11
CA HIS A 106 -3.92 -5.46 11.04
C HIS A 106 -3.67 -4.22 11.89
N VAL A 107 -4.56 -3.87 12.83
CA VAL A 107 -4.41 -2.67 13.67
C VAL A 107 -3.06 -2.70 14.39
N GLU A 108 -2.77 -3.79 15.10
CA GLU A 108 -1.55 -3.92 15.90
C GLU A 108 -0.30 -3.90 15.01
N THR A 109 -0.25 -4.75 13.98
CA THR A 109 0.88 -4.80 13.05
C THR A 109 1.11 -3.47 12.33
N ASN A 110 0.04 -2.76 11.92
CA ASN A 110 0.16 -1.45 11.28
C ASN A 110 0.63 -0.38 12.27
N ARG A 111 0.19 -0.46 13.53
CA ARG A 111 0.66 0.42 14.61
C ARG A 111 2.16 0.20 14.85
N GLU A 112 2.61 -1.04 14.98
CA GLU A 112 4.03 -1.39 15.14
C GLU A 112 4.86 -0.92 13.95
N ARG A 113 4.44 -1.22 12.72
CA ARG A 113 5.11 -0.74 11.49
C ARG A 113 5.24 0.79 11.49
N THR A 114 4.19 1.49 11.89
CA THR A 114 4.18 2.96 11.96
C THR A 114 5.16 3.47 13.03
N LEU A 115 5.18 2.87 14.23
CA LEU A 115 6.10 3.24 15.30
C LEU A 115 7.56 2.97 14.92
N THR A 116 7.84 1.81 14.34
CA THR A 116 9.17 1.43 13.84
C THR A 116 9.64 2.42 12.76
N ARG A 117 8.78 2.76 11.80
CA ARG A 117 9.09 3.75 10.76
C ARG A 117 9.37 5.14 11.34
N ARG A 118 8.57 5.61 12.31
CA ARG A 118 8.81 6.88 13.01
C ARG A 118 10.16 6.89 13.74
N ALA A 119 10.48 5.79 14.45
CA ALA A 119 11.76 5.67 15.14
C ALA A 119 12.94 5.68 14.17
N ALA A 120 12.84 4.93 13.07
CA ALA A 120 13.86 4.89 12.02
C ALA A 120 14.05 6.26 11.34
N ASN A 121 12.97 7.01 11.10
CA ASN A 121 13.05 8.35 10.53
C ASN A 121 13.63 9.36 11.52
N ARG A 122 13.32 9.28 12.81
CA ARG A 122 13.94 10.14 13.84
C ARG A 122 15.45 9.89 13.94
N ALA A 123 15.87 8.63 13.97
CA ALA A 123 17.28 8.27 14.02
C ALA A 123 18.01 8.78 12.77
N TRP A 124 17.45 8.53 11.59
CA TRP A 124 17.99 9.02 10.33
C TRP A 124 18.09 10.55 10.28
N LEU A 125 17.06 11.27 10.71
CA LEU A 125 17.07 12.74 10.69
C LEU A 125 18.12 13.30 11.67
N TYR A 126 18.31 12.63 12.80
CA TYR A 126 19.37 12.99 13.75
C TYR A 126 20.76 12.82 13.12
N GLU A 127 21.02 11.68 12.49
CA GLU A 127 22.27 11.44 11.75
C GLU A 127 22.47 12.45 10.62
N TYR A 128 21.41 12.71 9.84
CA TYR A 128 21.44 13.70 8.76
C TYR A 128 21.86 15.07 9.28
N LYS A 129 21.23 15.55 10.36
CA LYS A 129 21.61 16.82 11.01
C LYS A 129 23.05 16.81 11.50
N HIS A 130 23.49 15.73 12.12
CA HIS A 130 24.85 15.62 12.66
C HIS A 130 25.94 15.73 11.60
N PHE A 131 25.73 15.15 10.42
CA PHE A 131 26.76 15.09 9.38
C PHE A 131 26.67 16.21 8.34
N ASN A 132 25.53 16.88 8.22
CA ASN A 132 25.27 17.78 7.08
C ASN A 132 24.76 19.16 7.47
N CYS A 133 24.51 19.43 8.75
CA CYS A 133 23.80 20.63 9.16
C CYS A 133 24.53 21.38 10.26
N GLU A 134 24.58 22.69 10.08
CA GLU A 134 24.91 23.68 11.10
C GLU A 134 23.93 24.84 10.96
N CYS A 135 23.78 25.64 12.01
CA CYS A 135 22.96 26.84 11.92
C CYS A 135 23.64 27.87 11.01
N GLU A 136 22.96 28.27 9.93
CA GLU A 136 23.49 29.24 8.96
C GLU A 136 23.80 30.62 9.55
N ARG A 137 23.27 30.94 10.74
CA ARG A 137 23.47 32.23 11.40
C ARG A 137 24.56 32.26 12.46
N CYS A 138 24.70 31.18 13.22
CA CYS A 138 25.59 31.16 14.39
C CYS A 138 26.54 29.98 14.45
N GLY A 139 26.49 29.06 13.47
CA GLY A 139 27.37 27.89 13.41
C GLY A 139 27.13 26.87 14.51
N GLU A 140 25.96 26.85 15.16
CA GLU A 140 25.61 25.76 16.07
C GLU A 140 25.50 24.45 15.29
N GLU A 141 26.14 23.38 15.75
CA GLU A 141 26.20 22.08 15.07
C GLU A 141 25.40 20.99 15.81
N THR A 142 24.96 21.26 17.04
CA THR A 142 24.28 20.27 17.89
C THR A 142 22.93 19.88 17.27
N PRO A 143 22.72 18.62 16.81
CA PRO A 143 21.52 18.23 16.07
C PRO A 143 20.20 18.45 16.82
N ALA A 144 20.24 18.33 18.15
CA ALA A 144 19.09 18.55 19.03
C ALA A 144 18.64 20.03 19.08
N CYS A 145 19.53 20.95 18.73
CA CYS A 145 19.27 22.39 18.71
C CYS A 145 18.87 22.91 17.33
N LEU A 146 19.01 22.12 16.27
CA LEU A 146 18.76 22.55 14.89
C LEU A 146 17.31 22.30 14.47
N ASP A 147 16.76 23.23 13.71
CA ASP A 147 15.44 23.20 13.10
C ASP A 147 15.53 23.53 11.59
N PHE A 148 14.57 23.00 10.83
CA PHE A 148 14.42 23.30 9.41
C PHE A 148 13.39 24.42 9.24
N HIS A 149 13.88 25.62 8.95
CA HIS A 149 13.06 26.80 8.71
C HIS A 149 12.72 26.92 7.23
N HIS A 150 11.45 27.13 6.90
CA HIS A 150 11.03 27.38 5.54
C HIS A 150 10.96 28.90 5.32
N PRO A 151 11.72 29.47 4.37
CA PRO A 151 11.60 30.89 4.03
C PRO A 151 10.19 31.23 3.52
N ASP A 152 9.70 32.43 3.80
CA ASP A 152 8.30 32.83 3.55
C ASP A 152 7.83 32.69 2.09
N HIS A 153 8.76 32.76 1.13
CA HIS A 153 8.46 32.67 -0.30
C HIS A 153 8.57 31.25 -0.87
N VAL A 154 8.86 30.26 -0.03
CA VAL A 154 9.02 28.86 -0.45
C VAL A 154 7.80 28.04 -0.04
N GLU A 155 7.13 27.44 -1.03
CA GLU A 155 5.98 26.58 -0.78
C GLU A 155 6.42 25.25 -0.15
N LYS A 156 6.07 25.08 1.12
CA LYS A 156 6.28 23.85 1.88
C LYS A 156 5.10 22.90 1.66
N GLU A 157 5.39 21.61 1.58
CA GLU A 157 4.34 20.60 1.74
C GLU A 157 3.94 20.52 3.21
N MET A 158 4.92 20.43 4.11
CA MET A 158 4.70 20.24 5.54
C MET A 158 5.99 20.43 6.32
N GLU A 159 5.89 20.83 7.60
CA GLU A 159 7.04 20.83 8.50
C GLU A 159 7.74 19.45 8.53
N VAL A 160 9.05 19.42 8.32
CA VAL A 160 9.87 18.19 8.30
C VAL A 160 9.64 17.33 9.55
N GLY A 161 9.49 17.96 10.73
CA GLY A 161 9.18 17.24 11.99
C GLY A 161 7.82 16.52 11.98
N LYS A 162 6.80 17.10 11.32
CA LYS A 162 5.50 16.45 11.12
C LYS A 162 5.60 15.32 10.10
N MET A 163 6.36 15.49 9.02
CA MET A 163 6.59 14.42 8.03
C MET A 163 7.25 13.18 8.66
N VAL A 164 8.22 13.37 9.56
CA VAL A 164 8.79 12.27 10.36
C VAL A 164 7.72 11.59 11.21
N THR A 165 6.87 12.38 11.86
CA THR A 165 5.76 11.87 12.70
C THR A 165 4.72 11.12 11.88
N TYR A 166 4.40 11.55 10.67
CA TYR A 166 3.49 10.84 9.77
C TYR A 166 4.15 9.68 9.02
N GLY A 167 5.46 9.49 9.17
CA GLY A 167 6.20 8.35 8.61
C GLY A 167 6.38 8.45 7.10
N TYR A 168 6.61 9.66 6.58
CA TYR A 168 6.94 9.88 5.17
C TYR A 168 8.21 9.13 4.75
N SER A 169 8.38 8.89 3.45
CA SER A 169 9.62 8.30 2.93
C SER A 169 10.80 9.26 3.09
N ARG A 170 12.02 8.71 3.13
CA ARG A 170 13.25 9.52 3.25
C ARG A 170 13.47 10.42 2.04
N GLU A 171 13.11 9.96 0.85
CA GLU A 171 13.14 10.77 -0.38
C GLU A 171 12.30 12.04 -0.21
N ARG A 172 11.04 11.90 0.20
CA ARG A 172 10.17 13.06 0.43
C ARG A 172 10.65 13.97 1.56
N LEU A 173 11.26 13.39 2.60
CA LEU A 173 11.89 14.20 3.66
C LEU A 173 13.05 15.02 3.10
N LEU A 174 13.91 14.43 2.25
CA LEU A 174 15.00 15.15 1.61
C LEU A 174 14.50 16.25 0.68
N ASP A 175 13.50 15.96 -0.17
CA ASP A 175 12.89 16.95 -1.07
C ASP A 175 12.34 18.17 -0.31
N GLU A 176 11.81 17.96 0.90
CA GLU A 176 11.34 19.06 1.75
C GLU A 176 12.49 19.76 2.49
N ILE A 177 13.50 19.01 2.95
CA ILE A 177 14.68 19.59 3.61
C ILE A 177 15.43 20.53 2.66
N GLU A 178 15.52 20.22 1.37
CA GLU A 178 16.17 21.08 0.36
C GLU A 178 15.51 22.45 0.20
N LYS A 179 14.26 22.60 0.64
CA LYS A 179 13.52 23.87 0.65
C LYS A 179 13.77 24.70 1.91
N CYS A 180 14.48 24.14 2.89
CA CYS A 180 14.67 24.73 4.20
C CYS A 180 16.04 25.38 4.35
N VAL A 181 16.09 26.40 5.20
CA VAL A 181 17.30 26.96 5.81
C VAL A 181 17.48 26.30 7.18
N VAL A 182 18.71 25.89 7.52
CA VAL A 182 18.98 25.29 8.83
C VAL A 182 19.26 26.38 9.85
N LEU A 183 18.43 26.48 10.89
CA LEU A 183 18.59 27.43 11.99
C LEU A 183 18.58 26.71 13.34
N CYS A 184 19.37 27.17 14.31
CA CYS A 184 19.21 26.70 15.68
C CYS A 184 17.91 27.26 16.27
N ALA A 185 17.37 26.62 17.30
CA ALA A 185 16.09 26.97 17.92
C ALA A 185 16.01 28.44 18.38
N ASN A 186 17.14 29.05 18.76
CA ASN A 186 17.18 30.46 19.14
C ASN A 186 17.15 31.38 17.93
N CYS A 187 17.97 31.12 16.90
CA CYS A 187 17.97 31.88 15.66
C CYS A 187 16.64 31.74 14.91
N HIS A 188 16.06 30.55 14.90
CA HIS A 188 14.74 30.29 14.32
C HIS A 188 13.63 31.06 15.05
N ARG A 189 13.68 31.13 16.39
CA ARG A 189 12.73 31.94 17.16
C ARG A 189 12.88 33.44 16.87
N LYS A 190 14.12 33.92 16.78
CA LYS A 190 14.41 35.32 16.43
C LYS A 190 13.82 35.68 15.06
N GLU A 191 13.94 34.77 14.09
CA GLU A 191 13.39 34.98 12.75
C GLU A 191 11.89 35.23 12.74
N HIS A 192 11.14 34.50 13.57
CA HIS A 192 9.70 34.66 13.67
C HIS A 192 9.25 35.70 14.70
N TYR A 193 10.17 36.43 15.34
CA TYR A 193 9.84 37.40 16.39
C TYR A 193 9.94 38.84 15.87
N PRO A 194 8.82 39.47 15.45
CA PRO A 194 8.82 40.89 15.13
C PRO A 194 8.94 41.72 16.42
N ILE A 195 9.69 42.81 16.34
CA ILE A 195 9.72 43.81 17.42
C ILE A 195 8.31 44.41 17.56
N PRO A 196 7.72 44.45 18.77
CA PRO A 196 6.40 45.03 18.97
C PRO A 196 6.33 46.52 18.60
N ASP A 197 5.18 46.94 18.08
CA ASP A 197 4.92 48.35 17.76
C ASP A 197 5.10 49.27 18.98
N GLY A 198 5.76 50.41 18.79
CA GLY A 198 5.98 51.42 19.84
C GLY A 198 7.21 51.17 20.72
N VAL A 199 8.01 50.14 20.45
CA VAL A 199 9.33 49.94 21.07
C VAL A 199 10.39 50.63 20.20
N GLU A 200 10.90 51.78 20.67
CA GLU A 200 12.04 52.46 20.06
C GLU A 200 13.34 51.95 20.69
N ILE A 201 14.13 51.18 19.94
CA ILE A 201 15.46 50.73 20.36
C ILE A 201 16.49 51.70 19.75
N PRO A 202 17.33 52.39 20.55
CA PRO A 202 18.39 53.24 20.03
C PRO A 202 19.32 52.44 19.12
N GLU A 203 19.69 52.97 17.95
CA GLU A 203 20.50 52.26 16.95
C GLU A 203 21.80 51.69 17.54
N GLU A 204 22.44 52.39 18.48
CA GLU A 204 23.64 51.95 19.18
C GLU A 204 23.46 50.70 20.08
N GLN A 205 22.22 50.34 20.41
CA GLN A 205 21.86 49.19 21.25
C GLN A 205 21.36 48.00 20.45
N ILE A 206 21.12 48.19 19.16
CA ILE A 206 20.72 47.11 18.27
C ILE A 206 21.97 46.28 17.96
N ARG A 207 22.04 45.06 18.50
CA ARG A 207 23.14 44.15 18.16
C ARG A 207 22.93 43.67 16.73
N GLU A 208 24.01 43.40 15.99
CA GLU A 208 23.94 42.75 14.67
C GLU A 208 23.11 41.46 14.70
N THR A 209 23.02 40.79 15.86
CA THR A 209 22.21 39.58 16.07
C THR A 209 20.70 39.81 16.23
N ASP A 210 20.27 41.08 16.26
CA ASP A 210 18.89 41.51 16.53
C ASP A 210 18.25 42.22 15.31
N LEU A 211 19.05 42.56 14.29
CA LEU A 211 18.59 42.98 12.97
C LEU A 211 18.70 41.80 12.03
N CYS A 212 17.63 41.03 11.88
CA CYS A 212 17.56 40.17 10.71
C CYS A 212 17.11 41.01 9.51
N GLN A 213 18.01 41.14 8.52
CA GLN A 213 17.67 41.61 7.18
C GLN A 213 17.03 40.49 6.37
#